data_AF-A0A0B8WWE6-F1
#
_entry.id   AF-A0A0B8WWE6-F1
#
_cell.length_a   1.000
_cell.length_b   1.000
_cell.length_c   1.000
_cell.angle_alpha   90.00
_cell.angle_beta   90.00
_cell.angle_gamma   90.00
#
_symmetry.space_group_name_H-M   'P 1'
#
loop_
_entity.id
_entity.type
_entity.pdbx_description
1 polymer ?
#
loop_
_entity_poly.entity_id
_entity_poly.type
_entity_poly.pdbx_seq_one_letter_code
_entity_poly.pdbx_strand_id
1 'polypeptide(L)'
;MGSAKVAEAYSCPLFDNRPHAELIAAIDSLNKEVKASPECTGSPSAQAIEKNGDQIKNSIASLQQIMAAQDAAVVNTAQIDQSMTAALAAVGSLGDIINNNNFLNSKCGRQTMSTGKVLLALNDVINGLAPYALFAVSMNAALAPALPFVIGGVVATSGISAIAKMIDANTLDMTNPDHRKAVLQNTCQYTKVAKKVRFMQLAQSGKISKITQELEKEVDLYKKRFTTPTRELSQLLTYREAVMKNTSAIEAQIANDRADITTVDSQITQNPDDLMVCTLGNELVNWARDGKTFPASAFLNLEAATAQGDRAQKLQAATMKNLHASSMKRIADAAVKAFEDESALKTCAAASRSWMNGVRQAVSLTTAVISNSKVSLETELSRNAEYNQWKAQYTRIEVEKVTIKRVEKAMQELSKDTSIIDRSELAQRMVNLKSGLFGSRSAWGFGAPPVKAWIDHTKTMHDQAISAFVTSMSAVRNGSYSLTKSGRNQDVIITPAGYYYRDPKIQMESGKIARELSNLTLQELPMGSREQELMCQYLESAWLDWSAAIDHLGAVQFFCDMIDPVLDVKMDKAVLTSCRGNTQLNGTTFSKSVVLQAQDVLVRKGYKNDAALVKKKLDELQCPMPAVSVMNQ
;
A
#
# COMPACT_ATOMS: atom_id res chain seq x y z
N MET A 1 9.69 19.00 -10.79
CA MET A 1 8.66 18.08 -11.32
C MET A 1 8.05 17.40 -10.11
N GLY A 2 6.73 17.46 -9.94
CA GLY A 2 6.05 16.69 -8.89
C GLY A 2 6.28 15.18 -9.07
N SER A 3 6.08 14.41 -8.02
CA SER A 3 6.18 12.94 -8.09
C SER A 3 5.17 12.41 -9.11
N ALA A 4 5.63 11.70 -10.14
CA ALA A 4 4.78 11.09 -11.16
C ALA A 4 3.71 10.19 -10.49
N LYS A 5 2.42 10.46 -10.75
CA LYS A 5 1.35 9.52 -10.41
C LYS A 5 1.28 8.48 -11.52
N VAL A 6 1.61 7.25 -11.15
CA VAL A 6 1.56 6.10 -12.05
C VAL A 6 0.12 5.65 -12.18
N ALA A 7 -0.36 5.42 -13.41
CA ALA A 7 -1.70 4.90 -13.63
C ALA A 7 -1.92 3.63 -12.80
N GLU A 8 -3.13 3.43 -12.26
CA GLU A 8 -3.42 2.36 -11.29
C GLU A 8 -3.03 0.96 -11.81
N ALA A 9 -3.15 0.73 -13.12
CA ALA A 9 -2.72 -0.50 -13.79
C ALA A 9 -1.20 -0.79 -13.68
N TYR A 10 -0.39 0.23 -13.41
CA TYR A 10 1.05 0.14 -13.20
C TYR A 10 1.46 0.41 -11.73
N SER A 11 0.49 0.64 -10.84
CA SER A 11 0.74 0.81 -9.42
C SER A 11 1.26 -0.50 -8.83
N CYS A 12 2.50 -0.48 -8.33
CA CYS A 12 3.04 -1.52 -7.47
C CYS A 12 2.97 -1.00 -6.02
N PRO A 13 1.84 -1.14 -5.33
CA PRO A 13 1.80 -0.83 -3.92
C PRO A 13 2.67 -1.87 -3.21
N LEU A 14 3.80 -1.41 -2.69
CA LEU A 14 4.77 -2.24 -1.96
C LEU A 14 4.09 -2.99 -0.80
N PHE A 15 2.96 -2.48 -0.29
CA PHE A 15 2.21 -3.02 0.85
C PHE A 15 0.66 -2.87 0.80
N ASP A 16 -0.01 -2.69 -0.35
CA ASP A 16 -1.49 -2.61 -0.32
C ASP A 16 -2.09 -3.94 0.16
N ASN A 17 -2.51 -3.92 1.43
CA ASN A 17 -3.46 -4.84 2.01
C ASN A 17 -4.85 -4.46 1.47
N ARG A 18 -5.20 -4.98 0.30
CA ARG A 18 -6.62 -5.19 -0.07
C ARG A 18 -6.92 -6.68 -0.05
N PRO A 19 -7.05 -7.32 1.14
CA PRO A 19 -6.77 -8.75 1.26
C PRO A 19 -7.98 -9.64 0.93
N HIS A 20 -9.21 -9.13 0.99
CA HIS A 20 -10.39 -9.99 1.13
C HIS A 20 -11.16 -10.23 -0.17
N ALA A 21 -11.46 -9.18 -0.92
CA ALA A 21 -12.21 -9.30 -2.18
C ALA A 21 -11.32 -9.70 -3.36
N GLU A 22 -10.08 -9.20 -3.40
CA GLU A 22 -9.15 -9.41 -4.53
C GLU A 22 -8.60 -10.83 -4.56
N LEU A 23 -8.37 -11.46 -3.40
CA LEU A 23 -7.89 -12.84 -3.32
C LEU A 23 -8.92 -13.85 -3.83
N ILE A 24 -10.17 -13.75 -3.39
CA ILE A 24 -11.26 -14.63 -3.87
C ILE A 24 -11.51 -14.36 -5.36
N ALA A 25 -11.54 -13.09 -5.77
CA ALA A 25 -11.68 -12.71 -7.18
C ALA A 25 -10.51 -13.22 -8.05
N ALA A 26 -9.29 -13.27 -7.53
CA ALA A 26 -8.14 -13.83 -8.24
C ALA A 26 -8.28 -15.34 -8.43
N ILE A 27 -8.73 -16.07 -7.41
CA ILE A 27 -9.02 -17.51 -7.54
C ILE A 27 -10.17 -17.75 -8.51
N ASP A 28 -11.22 -16.92 -8.47
CA ASP A 28 -12.32 -16.97 -9.42
C ASP A 28 -11.86 -16.70 -10.86
N SER A 29 -10.98 -15.71 -11.04
CA SER A 29 -10.39 -15.39 -12.35
C SER A 29 -9.53 -16.55 -12.86
N LEU A 30 -8.70 -17.16 -12.01
CA LEU A 30 -7.91 -18.35 -12.34
C LEU A 30 -8.80 -19.51 -12.78
N ASN A 31 -9.83 -19.83 -11.99
CA ASN A 31 -10.78 -20.91 -12.30
C ASN A 31 -11.58 -20.61 -13.57
N LYS A 32 -11.97 -19.35 -13.79
CA LYS A 32 -12.72 -18.92 -14.97
C LYS A 32 -11.91 -19.03 -16.25
N GLU A 33 -10.66 -18.58 -16.26
CA GLU A 33 -9.81 -18.63 -17.46
C GLU A 33 -9.48 -20.07 -17.86
N VAL A 34 -9.29 -20.97 -16.88
CA VAL A 34 -9.10 -22.40 -17.15
C VAL A 34 -10.38 -23.07 -17.65
N LYS A 35 -11.57 -22.68 -17.17
CA LYS A 35 -12.87 -23.21 -17.64
C LYS A 35 -13.33 -22.65 -18.98
N ALA A 36 -13.01 -21.38 -19.26
CA ALA A 36 -13.44 -20.70 -20.47
C ALA A 36 -12.73 -21.22 -21.73
N SER A 37 -11.59 -21.90 -21.57
CA SER A 37 -10.85 -22.50 -22.66
C SER A 37 -11.42 -23.87 -23.03
N PRO A 38 -12.00 -24.05 -24.25
CA PRO A 38 -12.54 -25.33 -24.69
C PRO A 38 -11.47 -26.44 -24.69
N GLU A 39 -10.23 -26.07 -24.97
CA GLU A 39 -9.03 -26.92 -24.96
C GLU A 39 -8.64 -27.44 -23.57
N CYS A 40 -9.21 -26.88 -22.50
CA CYS A 40 -9.00 -27.30 -21.11
C CYS A 40 -10.08 -28.25 -20.57
N THR A 41 -11.13 -28.51 -21.33
CA THR A 41 -12.24 -29.38 -20.92
C THR A 41 -11.74 -30.82 -20.70
N GLY A 42 -11.86 -31.34 -19.48
CA GLY A 42 -11.42 -32.69 -19.12
C GLY A 42 -9.91 -32.85 -18.88
N SER A 43 -9.13 -31.76 -18.90
CA SER A 43 -7.70 -31.82 -18.57
C SER A 43 -7.49 -32.09 -17.07
N PRO A 44 -6.66 -33.08 -16.69
CA PRO A 44 -6.31 -33.33 -15.29
C PRO A 44 -5.68 -32.11 -14.60
N SER A 45 -4.92 -31.31 -15.35
CA SER A 45 -4.33 -30.06 -14.85
C SER A 45 -5.38 -28.99 -14.60
N ALA A 46 -6.43 -28.90 -15.44
CA ALA A 46 -7.52 -27.96 -15.25
C ALA A 46 -8.35 -28.29 -14.00
N GLN A 47 -8.68 -29.57 -13.80
CA GLN A 47 -9.37 -30.06 -12.61
C GLN A 47 -8.54 -29.87 -11.34
N ALA A 48 -7.23 -30.09 -11.41
CA ALA A 48 -6.33 -29.86 -10.29
C ALA A 48 -6.20 -28.36 -9.96
N ILE A 49 -6.23 -27.47 -10.95
CA ILE A 49 -6.26 -26.01 -10.70
C ILE A 49 -7.55 -25.62 -9.98
N GLU A 50 -8.70 -26.11 -10.44
CA GLU A 50 -9.99 -25.83 -9.81
C GLU A 50 -10.04 -26.33 -8.36
N LYS A 51 -9.67 -27.59 -8.14
CA LYS A 51 -9.67 -28.21 -6.81
C LYS A 51 -8.76 -27.48 -5.82
N ASN A 52 -7.56 -27.08 -6.27
CA ASN A 52 -6.65 -26.29 -5.43
C ASN A 52 -7.20 -24.87 -5.19
N GLY A 53 -7.84 -24.25 -6.19
CA GLY A 53 -8.52 -22.97 -6.03
C GLY A 53 -9.61 -23.01 -4.96
N ASP A 54 -10.47 -24.02 -4.99
CA ASP A 54 -11.54 -24.18 -4.00
C ASP A 54 -10.99 -24.50 -2.60
N GLN A 55 -9.93 -25.30 -2.51
CA GLN A 55 -9.23 -25.55 -1.25
C GLN A 55 -8.66 -24.25 -0.65
N ILE A 56 -8.08 -23.38 -1.48
CA ILE A 56 -7.58 -22.08 -1.03
C ILE A 56 -8.73 -21.19 -0.53
N LYS A 57 -9.85 -21.10 -1.26
CA LYS A 57 -11.03 -20.34 -0.81
C LYS A 57 -11.57 -20.81 0.52
N ASN A 58 -11.72 -22.12 0.70
CA ASN A 58 -12.24 -22.71 1.93
C ASN A 58 -11.31 -22.45 3.13
N SER A 59 -10.00 -22.58 2.92
CA SER A 59 -9.00 -22.23 3.93
C SER A 59 -9.01 -20.73 4.28
N ILE A 60 -9.16 -19.85 3.29
CA ILE A 60 -9.23 -18.40 3.53
C ILE A 60 -10.50 -18.03 4.28
N ALA A 61 -11.65 -18.59 3.92
CA ALA A 61 -12.92 -18.33 4.62
C ALA A 61 -12.81 -18.72 6.11
N SER A 62 -12.16 -19.86 6.38
CA SER A 62 -11.87 -20.32 7.74
C SER A 62 -10.93 -19.36 8.48
N LEU A 63 -9.85 -18.91 7.84
CA LEU A 63 -8.92 -17.92 8.42
C LEU A 63 -9.57 -16.55 8.64
N GLN A 64 -10.48 -16.12 7.76
CA GLN A 64 -11.23 -14.87 7.89
C GLN A 64 -12.17 -14.88 9.10
N GLN A 65 -12.88 -16.00 9.32
CA GLN A 65 -13.75 -16.15 10.50
C GLN A 65 -12.94 -16.06 11.80
N ILE A 66 -11.74 -16.64 11.83
CA ILE A 66 -10.86 -16.61 13.00
C ILE A 66 -10.29 -15.20 13.21
N MET A 67 -9.91 -14.49 12.16
CA MET A 67 -9.37 -13.13 12.25
C MET A 67 -10.43 -12.08 12.65
N ALA A 68 -11.71 -12.35 12.40
CA ALA A 68 -12.82 -11.48 12.80
C ALA A 68 -13.19 -11.63 14.30
N ALA A 69 -12.76 -12.71 14.95
CA ALA A 69 -12.93 -12.89 16.39
C ALA A 69 -11.96 -11.98 17.15
N GLN A 70 -12.48 -10.96 17.84
CA GLN A 70 -11.67 -9.95 18.55
C GLN A 70 -10.97 -10.47 19.81
N ASP A 71 -11.30 -11.67 20.29
CA ASP A 71 -10.79 -12.21 21.55
C ASP A 71 -9.68 -13.25 21.30
N ALA A 72 -8.44 -12.87 21.63
CA ALA A 72 -7.26 -13.72 21.46
C ALA A 72 -7.30 -15.01 22.30
N ALA A 73 -8.14 -15.07 23.34
CA ALA A 73 -8.30 -16.24 24.20
C ALA A 73 -9.16 -17.37 23.58
N VAL A 74 -9.93 -17.08 22.52
CA VAL A 74 -10.86 -18.03 21.87
C VAL A 74 -10.27 -18.61 20.57
N VAL A 75 -9.08 -18.16 20.16
CA VAL A 75 -8.48 -18.52 18.88
C VAL A 75 -7.82 -19.91 18.94
N ASN A 76 -8.42 -20.89 18.24
CA ASN A 76 -7.84 -22.22 18.08
C ASN A 76 -6.63 -22.18 17.13
N THR A 77 -5.43 -22.14 17.70
CA THR A 77 -4.15 -22.07 16.95
C THR A 77 -3.90 -23.30 16.07
N ALA A 78 -4.46 -24.47 16.40
CA ALA A 78 -4.35 -25.68 15.57
C ALA A 78 -5.21 -25.59 14.30
N GLN A 79 -6.37 -24.93 14.38
CA GLN A 79 -7.23 -24.70 13.22
C GLN A 79 -6.63 -23.66 12.26
N ILE A 80 -5.94 -22.66 12.79
CA ILE A 80 -5.13 -21.71 12.00
C ILE A 80 -4.02 -22.47 11.25
N ASP A 81 -3.29 -23.34 11.95
CA ASP A 81 -2.23 -24.15 11.35
C ASP A 81 -2.73 -25.01 10.20
N GLN A 82 -3.77 -25.82 10.45
CA GLN A 82 -4.33 -26.70 9.42
C GLN A 82 -4.84 -25.93 8.20
N SER A 83 -5.56 -24.82 8.42
CA SER A 83 -6.11 -24.00 7.34
C SER A 83 -4.99 -23.33 6.52
N MET A 84 -3.95 -22.85 7.20
CA MET A 84 -2.78 -22.24 6.57
C MET A 84 -1.97 -23.25 5.78
N THR A 85 -1.61 -24.39 6.38
CA THR A 85 -0.86 -25.46 5.74
C THR A 85 -1.59 -26.00 4.51
N ALA A 86 -2.92 -26.16 4.59
CA ALA A 86 -3.75 -26.57 3.46
C ALA A 86 -3.78 -25.52 2.33
N ALA A 87 -3.85 -24.22 2.66
CA ALA A 87 -3.79 -23.15 1.67
C ALA A 87 -2.43 -23.10 0.97
N LEU A 88 -1.34 -23.22 1.74
CA LEU A 88 0.02 -23.16 1.22
C LEU A 88 0.35 -24.37 0.33
N ALA A 89 -0.07 -25.57 0.73
CA ALA A 89 0.10 -26.78 -0.08
C ALA A 89 -0.68 -26.68 -1.41
N ALA A 90 -1.89 -26.11 -1.39
CA ALA A 90 -2.68 -25.89 -2.60
C ALA A 90 -2.03 -24.85 -3.53
N VAL A 91 -1.48 -23.76 -2.99
CA VAL A 91 -0.72 -22.77 -3.79
C VAL A 91 0.56 -23.37 -4.37
N GLY A 92 1.31 -24.16 -3.60
CA GLY A 92 2.48 -24.89 -4.09
C GLY A 92 2.12 -25.80 -5.27
N SER A 93 1.03 -26.57 -5.11
CA SER A 93 0.51 -27.45 -6.17
C SER A 93 0.09 -26.68 -7.42
N LEU A 94 -0.56 -25.51 -7.29
CA LEU A 94 -0.85 -24.64 -8.42
C LEU A 94 0.42 -24.16 -9.14
N GLY A 95 1.42 -23.75 -8.37
CA GLY A 95 2.72 -23.35 -8.90
C GLY A 95 3.41 -24.47 -9.68
N ASP A 96 3.35 -25.70 -9.16
CA ASP A 96 3.95 -26.88 -9.81
C ASP A 96 3.20 -27.28 -11.08
N ILE A 97 1.86 -27.24 -11.07
CA ILE A 97 1.03 -27.51 -12.26
C ILE A 97 1.33 -26.50 -13.37
N ILE A 98 1.37 -25.20 -13.02
CA ILE A 98 1.61 -24.12 -13.98
C ILE A 98 3.06 -24.15 -14.51
N ASN A 99 4.02 -24.62 -13.71
CA ASN A 99 5.40 -24.78 -14.14
C ASN A 99 5.68 -26.12 -14.84
N ASN A 100 4.72 -27.04 -14.89
CA ASN A 100 4.90 -28.36 -15.49
C ASN A 100 4.99 -28.24 -17.02
N ASN A 101 6.05 -28.78 -17.61
CA ASN A 101 6.25 -28.80 -19.06
C ASN A 101 5.11 -29.50 -19.81
N ASN A 102 4.45 -30.50 -19.20
CA ASN A 102 3.30 -31.17 -19.80
C ASN A 102 2.09 -30.25 -19.90
N PHE A 103 1.85 -29.44 -18.87
CA PHE A 103 0.81 -28.42 -18.91
C PHE A 103 1.15 -27.33 -19.93
N LEU A 104 2.35 -26.74 -19.83
CA LEU A 104 2.79 -25.65 -20.72
C LEU A 104 2.82 -26.04 -22.21
N ASN A 105 3.08 -27.30 -22.53
CA ASN A 105 3.06 -27.81 -23.90
C ASN A 105 1.68 -28.33 -24.35
N SER A 106 0.74 -28.52 -23.44
CA SER A 106 -0.63 -28.89 -23.79
C SER A 106 -1.35 -27.73 -24.49
N LYS A 107 -2.36 -28.02 -25.30
CA LYS A 107 -3.19 -26.99 -25.94
C LYS A 107 -3.87 -26.09 -24.91
N CYS A 108 -4.39 -26.70 -23.84
CA CYS A 108 -4.91 -25.99 -22.66
C CYS A 108 -3.91 -25.00 -22.08
N GLY A 109 -2.70 -25.46 -21.74
CA GLY A 109 -1.68 -24.61 -21.13
C GLY A 109 -1.17 -23.53 -22.09
N ARG A 110 -0.96 -23.82 -23.37
CA ARG A 110 -0.56 -22.80 -24.35
C ARG A 110 -1.60 -21.69 -24.48
N GLN A 111 -2.88 -22.03 -24.61
CA GLN A 111 -3.96 -21.05 -24.71
C GLN A 111 -4.14 -20.26 -23.41
N THR A 112 -4.11 -20.96 -22.27
CA THR A 112 -4.27 -20.35 -20.96
C THR A 112 -3.10 -19.42 -20.63
N MET A 113 -1.87 -19.81 -20.97
CA MET A 113 -0.66 -19.01 -20.73
C MET A 113 -0.52 -17.85 -21.71
N SER A 114 -0.96 -17.99 -22.97
CA SER A 114 -0.94 -16.90 -23.95
C SER A 114 -1.84 -15.71 -23.58
N THR A 115 -2.80 -15.92 -22.67
CA THR A 115 -3.61 -14.81 -22.14
C THR A 115 -2.90 -14.05 -21.02
N GLY A 116 -1.85 -14.59 -20.39
CA GLY A 116 -1.16 -13.98 -19.25
C GLY A 116 -1.99 -13.89 -17.95
N LYS A 117 -3.31 -14.01 -18.00
CA LYS A 117 -4.23 -13.82 -16.87
C LYS A 117 -4.07 -14.84 -15.76
N VAL A 118 -3.72 -16.08 -16.09
CA VAL A 118 -3.43 -17.12 -15.09
C VAL A 118 -2.20 -16.80 -14.26
N LEU A 119 -1.20 -16.14 -14.84
CA LEU A 119 -0.02 -15.67 -14.10
C LEU A 119 -0.34 -14.49 -13.20
N LEU A 120 -1.18 -13.57 -13.67
CA LEU A 120 -1.68 -12.45 -12.87
C LEU A 120 -2.51 -12.97 -11.68
N ALA A 121 -3.45 -13.88 -11.93
CA ALA A 121 -4.30 -14.46 -10.92
C ALA A 121 -3.50 -15.26 -9.87
N LEU A 122 -2.55 -16.11 -10.30
CA LEU A 122 -1.67 -16.83 -9.38
C LEU A 122 -0.87 -15.85 -8.49
N ASN A 123 -0.35 -14.78 -9.08
CA ASN A 123 0.35 -13.73 -8.36
C ASN A 123 -0.55 -13.05 -7.30
N ASP A 124 -1.77 -12.68 -7.69
CA ASP A 124 -2.74 -12.05 -6.79
C ASP A 124 -3.15 -12.98 -5.64
N VAL A 125 -3.27 -14.29 -5.91
CA VAL A 125 -3.54 -15.31 -4.87
C VAL A 125 -2.45 -15.35 -3.79
N ILE A 126 -1.19 -15.29 -4.21
CA ILE A 126 -0.05 -15.32 -3.28
C ILE A 126 0.01 -14.05 -2.45
N ASN A 127 -0.20 -12.89 -3.08
CA ASN A 127 -0.21 -11.60 -2.38
C ASN A 127 -1.32 -11.53 -1.34
N GLY A 128 -2.50 -12.06 -1.68
CA GLY A 128 -3.63 -12.11 -0.77
C GLY A 128 -3.39 -13.02 0.45
N LEU A 129 -2.57 -14.07 0.32
CA LEU A 129 -2.29 -15.02 1.41
C LEU A 129 -1.19 -14.55 2.38
N ALA A 130 -0.27 -13.69 1.94
CA ALA A 130 0.85 -13.24 2.77
C ALA A 130 0.44 -12.60 4.12
N PRO A 131 -0.62 -11.76 4.22
CA PRO A 131 -1.08 -11.19 5.49
C PRO A 131 -1.59 -12.24 6.47
N TYR A 132 -2.27 -13.29 5.97
CA TYR A 132 -2.78 -14.39 6.80
C TYR A 132 -1.64 -15.24 7.34
N ALA A 133 -0.65 -15.52 6.50
CA ALA A 133 0.50 -16.31 6.89
C ALA A 133 1.40 -15.55 7.89
N LEU A 134 1.55 -14.22 7.74
CA LEU A 134 2.19 -13.36 8.76
C LEU A 134 1.44 -13.36 10.08
N PHE A 135 0.11 -13.26 10.04
CA PHE A 135 -0.73 -13.31 11.23
C PHE A 135 -0.56 -14.64 11.95
N ALA A 136 -0.63 -15.75 11.22
CA ALA A 136 -0.48 -17.10 11.76
C ALA A 136 0.90 -17.31 12.43
N VAL A 137 1.99 -16.91 11.76
CA VAL A 137 3.35 -16.99 12.34
C VAL A 137 3.51 -16.09 13.58
N SER A 138 2.86 -14.92 13.62
CA SER A 138 2.92 -14.02 14.78
C SER A 138 2.17 -14.56 16.02
N MET A 139 1.27 -15.53 15.82
CA MET A 139 0.51 -16.20 16.87
C MET A 139 1.14 -17.52 17.32
N ASN A 140 1.82 -18.24 16.42
CA ASN A 140 2.47 -19.51 16.74
C ASN A 140 3.81 -19.65 16.00
N ALA A 141 4.90 -19.73 16.76
CA ALA A 141 6.25 -19.91 16.22
C ALA A 141 6.45 -21.26 15.50
N ALA A 142 5.64 -22.29 15.81
CA ALA A 142 5.67 -23.58 15.12
C ALA A 142 5.30 -23.48 13.62
N LEU A 143 4.69 -22.37 13.21
CA LEU A 143 4.34 -22.07 11.82
C LEU A 143 5.49 -21.45 11.02
N ALA A 144 6.71 -21.44 11.55
CA ALA A 144 7.91 -21.03 10.82
C ALA A 144 8.07 -21.70 9.42
N PRO A 145 7.66 -22.96 9.18
CA PRO A 145 7.68 -23.55 7.84
C PRO A 145 6.76 -22.89 6.80
N ALA A 146 5.78 -22.07 7.21
CA ALA A 146 4.96 -21.26 6.32
C ALA A 146 5.68 -20.02 5.79
N LEU A 147 6.81 -19.64 6.40
CA LEU A 147 7.51 -18.40 6.08
C LEU A 147 8.08 -18.32 4.67
N PRO A 148 8.68 -19.37 4.07
CA PRO A 148 9.11 -19.32 2.66
C PRO A 148 7.99 -18.89 1.70
N PHE A 149 6.74 -19.19 2.02
CA PHE A 149 5.56 -18.71 1.29
C PHE A 149 5.19 -17.26 1.62
N VAL A 150 5.24 -16.86 2.90
CA VAL A 150 5.09 -15.46 3.36
C VAL A 150 6.10 -14.52 2.69
N ILE A 151 7.33 -15.01 2.54
CA ILE A 151 8.45 -14.29 1.97
C ILE A 151 8.35 -14.28 0.44
N GLY A 152 7.58 -15.19 -0.16
CA GLY A 152 7.30 -15.28 -1.60
C GLY A 152 8.29 -16.13 -2.39
N GLY A 153 9.19 -16.86 -1.73
CA GLY A 153 10.32 -17.57 -2.36
C GLY A 153 9.93 -18.80 -3.19
N VAL A 154 8.85 -19.51 -2.83
CA VAL A 154 8.45 -20.76 -3.50
C VAL A 154 7.57 -20.54 -4.74
N VAL A 155 6.85 -19.43 -4.80
CA VAL A 155 5.78 -19.25 -5.79
C VAL A 155 6.06 -18.12 -6.78
N ALA A 156 6.80 -17.08 -6.36
CA ALA A 156 7.42 -16.17 -7.31
C ALA A 156 8.29 -16.96 -8.31
N THR A 157 8.93 -18.06 -7.87
CA THR A 157 9.73 -18.93 -8.76
C THR A 157 8.91 -19.57 -9.86
N SER A 158 7.66 -19.97 -9.60
CA SER A 158 6.82 -20.62 -10.60
C SER A 158 6.27 -19.63 -11.61
N GLY A 159 5.78 -18.46 -11.17
CA GLY A 159 5.33 -17.39 -12.08
C GLY A 159 6.46 -16.84 -12.95
N ILE A 160 7.64 -16.62 -12.34
CA ILE A 160 8.83 -16.13 -13.04
C ILE A 160 9.43 -17.21 -13.94
N SER A 161 9.43 -18.49 -13.52
CA SER A 161 9.87 -19.60 -14.37
C SER A 161 8.92 -19.84 -15.54
N ALA A 162 7.62 -19.61 -15.37
CA ALA A 162 6.66 -19.73 -16.46
C ALA A 162 6.79 -18.56 -17.46
N ILE A 163 6.97 -17.33 -16.99
CA ILE A 163 7.35 -16.18 -17.86
C ILE A 163 8.69 -16.45 -18.54
N ALA A 164 9.64 -17.01 -17.81
CA ALA A 164 10.93 -17.40 -18.35
C ALA A 164 10.77 -18.39 -19.51
N LYS A 165 9.99 -19.45 -19.33
CA LYS A 165 9.74 -20.45 -20.36
C LYS A 165 8.96 -19.89 -21.55
N MET A 166 8.03 -18.96 -21.32
CA MET A 166 7.33 -18.26 -22.42
C MET A 166 8.28 -17.39 -23.26
N ILE A 167 9.26 -16.76 -22.62
CA ILE A 167 10.32 -16.00 -23.31
C ILE A 167 11.24 -16.92 -24.09
N ASP A 168 11.66 -18.03 -23.48
CA ASP A 168 12.52 -19.02 -24.14
C ASP A 168 11.80 -19.68 -25.33
N ALA A 169 10.47 -19.77 -25.28
CA ALA A 169 9.61 -20.19 -26.39
C ALA A 169 9.28 -19.07 -27.39
N ASN A 170 9.83 -17.87 -27.23
CA ASN A 170 9.58 -16.66 -28.03
C ASN A 170 8.09 -16.24 -28.10
N THR A 171 7.31 -16.58 -27.08
CA THR A 171 5.87 -16.31 -26.98
C THR A 171 5.53 -15.05 -26.17
N LEU A 172 6.53 -14.40 -25.57
CA LEU A 172 6.33 -13.15 -24.84
C LEU A 172 6.19 -11.96 -25.79
N ASP A 173 4.95 -11.64 -26.12
CA ASP A 173 4.60 -10.45 -26.89
C ASP A 173 4.39 -9.23 -25.97
N MET A 174 5.30 -8.24 -26.02
CA MET A 174 5.17 -6.98 -25.29
C MET A 174 4.09 -6.06 -25.83
N THR A 175 3.51 -6.32 -27.00
CA THR A 175 2.33 -5.60 -27.51
C THR A 175 1.05 -6.07 -26.81
N ASN A 176 1.05 -7.26 -26.21
CA ASN A 176 -0.05 -7.75 -25.37
C ASN A 176 -0.04 -7.06 -23.98
N PRO A 177 -1.13 -6.36 -23.58
CA PRO A 177 -1.22 -5.69 -22.28
C PRO A 177 -1.09 -6.64 -21.09
N ASP A 178 -1.57 -7.88 -21.18
CA ASP A 178 -1.52 -8.85 -20.09
C ASP A 178 -0.08 -9.34 -19.84
N HIS A 179 0.71 -9.52 -20.90
CA HIS A 179 2.14 -9.84 -20.78
C HIS A 179 2.93 -8.70 -20.14
N ARG A 180 2.66 -7.44 -20.52
CA ARG A 180 3.28 -6.26 -19.89
C ARG A 180 2.95 -6.17 -18.41
N LYS A 181 1.66 -6.35 -18.08
CA LYS A 181 1.18 -6.36 -16.70
C LYS A 181 1.83 -7.49 -15.90
N ALA A 182 1.97 -8.68 -16.48
CA ALA A 182 2.60 -9.82 -15.83
C ALA A 182 4.08 -9.55 -15.54
N VAL A 183 4.86 -9.01 -16.49
CA VAL A 183 6.27 -8.65 -16.25
C VAL A 183 6.40 -7.60 -15.16
N LEU A 184 5.57 -6.56 -15.18
CA LEU A 184 5.55 -5.53 -14.14
C LEU A 184 5.26 -6.12 -12.76
N GLN A 185 4.17 -6.89 -12.66
CA GLN A 185 3.73 -7.48 -11.41
C GLN A 185 4.76 -8.48 -10.84
N ASN A 186 5.36 -9.32 -11.68
CA ASN A 186 6.39 -10.27 -11.25
C ASN A 186 7.67 -9.56 -10.82
N THR A 187 8.04 -8.46 -11.49
CA THR A 187 9.18 -7.62 -11.07
C THR A 187 8.89 -6.94 -9.74
N CYS A 188 7.70 -6.38 -9.57
CA CYS A 188 7.20 -5.82 -8.31
C CYS A 188 7.21 -6.87 -7.18
N GLN A 189 6.86 -8.12 -7.48
CA GLN A 189 6.99 -9.19 -6.49
C GLN A 189 8.43 -9.49 -6.15
N TYR A 190 9.29 -9.63 -7.14
CA TYR A 190 10.70 -9.88 -6.88
C TYR A 190 11.31 -8.82 -5.97
N THR A 191 11.02 -7.53 -6.18
CA THR A 191 11.52 -6.45 -5.31
C THR A 191 10.98 -6.58 -3.88
N LYS A 192 9.70 -6.93 -3.71
CA LYS A 192 9.11 -7.25 -2.40
C LYS A 192 9.81 -8.43 -1.72
N VAL A 193 9.95 -9.56 -2.42
CA VAL A 193 10.60 -10.78 -1.91
C VAL A 193 12.06 -10.48 -1.54
N ALA A 194 12.83 -9.84 -2.42
CA ALA A 194 14.22 -9.47 -2.16
C ALA A 194 14.38 -8.61 -0.91
N LYS A 195 13.47 -7.65 -0.71
CA LYS A 195 13.46 -6.80 0.48
C LYS A 195 13.08 -7.58 1.75
N LYS A 196 12.10 -8.49 1.68
CA LYS A 196 11.76 -9.39 2.80
C LYS A 196 12.92 -10.31 3.16
N VAL A 197 13.61 -10.90 2.18
CA VAL A 197 14.80 -11.73 2.39
C VAL A 197 15.93 -10.93 3.04
N ARG A 198 16.16 -9.70 2.59
CA ARG A 198 17.11 -8.78 3.23
C ARG A 198 16.72 -8.47 4.68
N PHE A 199 15.45 -8.23 4.96
CA PHE A 199 14.99 -8.00 6.34
C PHE A 199 15.20 -9.22 7.22
N MET A 200 14.97 -10.44 6.73
CA MET A 200 15.32 -11.65 7.50
C MET A 200 16.81 -11.74 7.79
N GLN A 201 17.66 -11.46 6.80
CA GLN A 201 19.12 -11.45 6.99
C GLN A 201 19.54 -10.40 8.03
N LEU A 202 18.88 -9.24 8.05
CA LEU A 202 19.09 -8.20 9.06
C LEU A 202 18.58 -8.62 10.44
N ALA A 203 17.43 -9.30 10.52
CA ALA A 203 16.85 -9.76 11.78
C ALA A 203 17.73 -10.83 12.43
N GLN A 204 18.20 -11.78 11.62
CA GLN A 204 19.12 -12.84 12.04
C GLN A 204 20.51 -12.33 12.42
N SER A 205 20.92 -11.15 11.94
CA SER A 205 22.16 -10.49 12.36
C SER A 205 21.97 -9.55 13.56
N GLY A 206 20.84 -9.63 14.26
CA GLY A 206 20.52 -8.81 15.43
C GLY A 206 20.26 -7.33 15.12
N LYS A 207 20.11 -6.95 13.84
CA LYS A 207 19.91 -5.58 13.37
C LYS A 207 18.44 -5.24 13.17
N ILE A 208 17.58 -5.71 14.07
CA ILE A 208 16.12 -5.51 14.00
C ILE A 208 15.77 -4.01 14.04
N SER A 209 16.49 -3.21 14.84
CA SER A 209 16.32 -1.75 14.88
C SER A 209 16.52 -1.07 13.52
N LYS A 210 17.39 -1.61 12.65
CA LYS A 210 17.61 -1.10 11.29
C LYS A 210 16.44 -1.43 10.37
N ILE A 211 15.77 -2.57 10.58
CA ILE A 211 14.54 -2.95 9.87
C ILE A 211 13.42 -1.99 10.25
N THR A 212 13.24 -1.73 11.55
CA THR A 212 12.23 -0.79 12.06
C THR A 212 12.46 0.61 11.50
N GLN A 213 13.70 1.11 11.50
CA GLN A 213 14.04 2.40 10.88
C GLN A 213 13.80 2.45 9.36
N GLU A 214 14.16 1.39 8.62
CA GLU A 214 13.92 1.33 7.17
C GLU A 214 12.42 1.28 6.85
N LEU A 215 11.61 0.58 7.64
CA LEU A 215 10.15 0.51 7.51
C LEU A 215 9.46 1.82 7.94
N GLU A 216 9.90 2.44 9.02
CA GLU A 216 9.39 3.74 9.49
C GLU A 216 9.70 4.87 8.51
N LYS A 217 10.89 4.85 7.89
CA LYS A 217 11.27 5.82 6.86
C LYS A 217 10.36 5.75 5.64
N GLU A 218 9.84 4.57 5.31
CA GLU A 218 8.86 4.41 4.23
C GLU A 218 7.48 4.91 4.63
N VAL A 219 7.05 4.65 5.86
CA VAL A 219 5.84 5.28 6.43
C VAL A 219 5.96 6.80 6.38
N ASP A 220 7.15 7.37 6.63
CA ASP A 220 7.39 8.80 6.52
C ASP A 220 7.43 9.31 5.07
N LEU A 221 7.84 8.48 4.10
CA LEU A 221 7.70 8.80 2.68
C LEU A 221 6.24 8.80 2.23
N TYR A 222 5.42 7.88 2.75
CA TYR A 222 3.96 7.95 2.59
C TYR A 222 3.38 9.21 3.22
N LYS A 223 3.87 9.60 4.41
CA LYS A 223 3.49 10.88 5.05
C LYS A 223 3.88 12.11 4.24
N LYS A 224 5.02 12.09 3.54
CA LYS A 224 5.47 13.23 2.71
C LYS A 224 4.72 13.39 1.40
N ARG A 225 3.99 12.35 0.94
CA ARG A 225 3.10 12.44 -0.23
C ARG A 225 1.75 13.10 0.06
N PHE A 226 1.50 13.51 1.31
CA PHE A 226 0.30 14.28 1.65
C PHE A 226 0.42 15.72 1.16
N THR A 227 -0.63 16.22 0.52
CA THR A 227 -0.89 17.66 0.43
C THR A 227 -0.92 18.22 1.84
N THR A 228 -0.20 19.31 2.08
CA THR A 228 -0.22 20.03 3.36
C THR A 228 -1.68 20.22 3.79
N PRO A 229 -2.11 19.69 4.97
CA PRO A 229 -3.51 19.78 5.39
C PRO A 229 -3.98 21.22 5.38
N THR A 230 -5.25 21.46 5.07
CA THR A 230 -5.81 22.80 5.29
C THR A 230 -5.67 23.20 6.76
N ARG A 231 -5.69 24.51 7.03
CA ARG A 231 -5.59 25.04 8.39
C ARG A 231 -6.71 24.50 9.30
N GLU A 232 -7.90 24.27 8.75
CA GLU A 232 -9.05 23.71 9.45
C GLU A 232 -8.80 22.23 9.82
N LEU A 233 -8.35 21.41 8.86
CA LEU A 233 -8.01 20.01 9.14
C LEU A 233 -6.87 19.89 10.15
N SER A 234 -5.85 20.76 10.07
CA SER A 234 -4.74 20.78 11.03
C SER A 234 -5.20 21.01 12.48
N GLN A 235 -6.17 21.92 12.69
CA GLN A 235 -6.75 22.17 14.01
C GLN A 235 -7.56 20.96 14.53
N LEU A 236 -8.36 20.34 13.66
CA LEU A 236 -9.13 19.14 13.99
C LEU A 236 -8.21 17.95 14.33
N LEU A 237 -7.10 17.80 13.61
CA LEU A 237 -6.10 16.76 13.88
C LEU A 237 -5.36 17.02 15.19
N THR A 238 -5.00 18.27 15.49
CA THR A 238 -4.38 18.65 16.75
C THR A 238 -5.31 18.34 17.93
N TYR A 239 -6.61 18.65 17.78
CA TYR A 239 -7.62 18.32 18.78
C TYR A 239 -7.75 16.81 18.97
N ARG A 240 -7.84 16.04 17.88
CA ARG A 240 -7.86 14.57 17.90
C ARG A 240 -6.62 13.99 18.60
N GLU A 241 -5.43 14.48 18.30
CA GLU A 241 -4.18 14.01 18.92
C GLU A 241 -4.13 14.27 20.42
N ALA A 242 -4.57 15.45 20.87
CA ALA A 242 -4.65 15.77 22.29
C ALA A 242 -5.61 14.85 23.04
N VAL A 243 -6.81 14.61 22.49
CA VAL A 243 -7.81 13.71 23.07
C VAL A 243 -7.32 12.26 23.07
N MET A 244 -6.73 11.79 21.98
CA MET A 244 -6.18 10.43 21.87
C MET A 244 -5.02 10.18 22.82
N LYS A 245 -4.10 11.15 22.98
CA LYS A 245 -2.98 11.04 23.91
C LYS A 245 -3.47 10.87 25.35
N ASN A 246 -4.43 11.70 25.77
CA ASN A 246 -5.01 11.62 27.10
C ASN A 246 -5.72 10.27 27.31
N THR A 247 -6.48 9.82 26.32
CA THR A 247 -7.22 8.56 26.37
C THR A 247 -6.30 7.33 26.44
N SER A 248 -5.20 7.32 25.68
CA SER A 248 -4.24 6.21 25.68
C SER A 248 -3.54 5.99 27.02
N ALA A 249 -3.27 7.06 27.77
CA ALA A 249 -2.69 6.97 29.11
C ALA A 249 -3.67 6.32 30.09
N ILE A 250 -4.95 6.69 30.01
CA ILE A 250 -6.02 6.09 30.82
C ILE A 250 -6.24 4.62 30.44
N GLU A 251 -6.24 4.27 29.15
CA GLU A 251 -6.39 2.88 28.68
C GLU A 251 -5.26 1.96 29.15
N ALA A 252 -4.02 2.44 29.14
CA ALA A 252 -2.89 1.69 29.69
C ALA A 252 -3.05 1.43 31.20
N GLN A 253 -3.51 2.43 31.96
CA GLN A 253 -3.75 2.26 33.39
C GLN A 253 -4.95 1.35 33.68
N ILE A 254 -6.02 1.40 32.88
CA ILE A 254 -7.15 0.46 32.98
C ILE A 254 -6.69 -0.99 32.79
N ALA A 255 -5.75 -1.26 31.87
CA ALA A 255 -5.23 -2.61 31.66
C ALA A 255 -4.51 -3.13 32.92
N ASN A 256 -3.71 -2.28 33.57
CA ASN A 256 -3.07 -2.60 34.84
C ASN A 256 -4.12 -2.83 35.93
N ASP A 257 -5.08 -1.91 36.09
CA ASP A 257 -6.15 -2.01 37.09
C ASP A 257 -6.99 -3.29 36.90
N ARG A 258 -7.21 -3.76 35.65
CA ARG A 258 -7.90 -5.03 35.37
C ARG A 258 -7.08 -6.26 35.75
N ALA A 259 -5.76 -6.22 35.53
CA ALA A 259 -4.86 -7.29 35.96
C ALA A 259 -4.85 -7.39 37.50
N ASP A 260 -4.82 -6.25 38.19
CA ASP A 260 -4.89 -6.19 39.65
C ASP A 260 -6.24 -6.69 40.18
N ILE A 261 -7.36 -6.28 39.58
CA ILE A 261 -8.71 -6.81 39.89
C ILE A 261 -8.73 -8.34 39.75
N THR A 262 -8.20 -8.87 38.64
CA THR A 262 -8.21 -10.32 38.38
C THR A 262 -7.39 -11.07 39.43
N THR A 263 -6.25 -10.50 39.83
CA THR A 263 -5.37 -11.06 40.86
C THR A 263 -6.07 -11.09 42.22
N VAL A 264 -6.65 -9.96 42.63
CA VAL A 264 -7.40 -9.84 43.90
C VAL A 264 -8.61 -10.76 43.91
N ASP A 265 -9.36 -10.83 42.80
CA ASP A 265 -10.54 -11.70 42.67
C ASP A 265 -10.18 -13.17 42.76
N SER A 266 -9.07 -13.57 42.14
CA SER A 266 -8.52 -14.92 42.26
C SER A 266 -8.19 -15.24 43.72
N GLN A 267 -7.54 -14.32 44.44
CA GLN A 267 -7.22 -14.51 45.86
C GLN A 267 -8.46 -14.63 46.75
N ILE A 268 -9.48 -13.79 46.52
CA ILE A 268 -10.77 -13.85 47.25
C ILE A 268 -11.53 -15.14 46.95
N THR A 269 -11.50 -15.60 45.69
CA THR A 269 -12.24 -16.81 45.26
C THR A 269 -11.57 -18.09 45.73
N GLN A 270 -10.24 -18.14 45.68
CA GLN A 270 -9.46 -19.30 46.13
C GLN A 270 -9.48 -19.44 47.65
N ASN A 271 -9.60 -18.33 48.39
CA ASN A 271 -9.61 -18.30 49.85
C ASN A 271 -10.75 -17.40 50.36
N PRO A 272 -11.99 -17.92 50.46
CA PRO A 272 -13.17 -17.12 50.80
C PRO A 272 -13.28 -16.73 52.28
N ASP A 273 -12.32 -17.15 53.12
CA ASP A 273 -12.28 -16.85 54.55
C ASP A 273 -12.33 -15.34 54.82
N ASP A 274 -13.21 -14.92 55.74
CA ASP A 274 -13.44 -13.51 56.05
C ASP A 274 -12.18 -12.84 56.63
N LEU A 275 -11.31 -13.59 57.31
CA LEU A 275 -10.00 -13.09 57.74
C LEU A 275 -9.06 -12.76 56.59
N MET A 276 -8.97 -13.63 55.59
CA MET A 276 -8.18 -13.37 54.40
C MET A 276 -8.73 -12.17 53.61
N VAL A 277 -10.06 -12.12 53.41
CA VAL A 277 -10.72 -11.05 52.65
C VAL A 277 -10.63 -9.70 53.37
N CYS A 278 -10.75 -9.67 54.70
CA CYS A 278 -10.54 -8.46 55.50
C CYS A 278 -9.09 -7.99 55.42
N THR A 279 -8.12 -8.89 55.59
CA THR A 279 -6.68 -8.57 55.52
C THR A 279 -6.30 -8.01 54.16
N LEU A 280 -6.73 -8.67 53.08
CA LEU A 280 -6.51 -8.22 51.72
C LEU A 280 -7.13 -6.84 51.47
N GLY A 281 -8.37 -6.62 51.93
CA GLY A 281 -9.01 -5.31 51.82
C GLY A 281 -8.27 -4.21 52.57
N ASN A 282 -7.75 -4.49 53.77
CA ASN A 282 -6.97 -3.53 54.53
C ASN A 282 -5.62 -3.19 53.85
N GLU A 283 -4.97 -4.17 53.24
CA GLU A 283 -3.77 -3.92 52.42
C GLU A 283 -4.07 -3.06 51.20
N LEU A 284 -5.18 -3.32 50.51
CA LEU A 284 -5.62 -2.46 49.40
C LEU A 284 -5.93 -1.02 49.85
N VAL A 285 -6.45 -0.83 51.07
CA VAL A 285 -6.61 0.51 51.66
C VAL A 285 -5.25 1.18 51.85
N ASN A 286 -4.22 0.45 52.30
CA ASN A 286 -2.88 0.99 52.44
C ASN A 286 -2.28 1.40 51.10
N TRP A 287 -2.46 0.60 50.05
CA TRP A 287 -2.00 0.92 48.70
C TRP A 287 -2.71 2.16 48.12
N ALA A 288 -4.00 2.31 48.37
CA ALA A 288 -4.79 3.45 47.90
C ALA A 288 -4.44 4.79 48.57
N ARG A 289 -3.65 4.83 49.66
CA ARG A 289 -3.40 6.06 50.45
C ARG A 289 -2.62 7.12 49.68
N ASP A 290 -1.79 6.74 48.71
CA ASP A 290 -1.08 7.69 47.85
C ASP A 290 -2.00 8.40 46.86
N GLY A 291 -3.26 7.96 46.79
CA GLY A 291 -4.30 8.44 45.90
C GLY A 291 -4.07 8.14 44.43
N LYS A 292 -3.01 7.39 44.05
CA LYS A 292 -2.57 7.17 42.67
C LYS A 292 -2.49 5.70 42.30
N THR A 293 -2.17 4.84 43.25
CA THR A 293 -2.00 3.40 43.03
C THR A 293 -3.33 2.67 43.15
N PHE A 294 -3.44 1.51 42.52
CA PHE A 294 -4.61 0.65 42.65
C PHE A 294 -4.94 0.40 44.14
N PRO A 295 -6.23 0.48 44.56
CA PRO A 295 -7.43 0.74 43.75
C PRO A 295 -7.80 2.22 43.46
N ALA A 296 -7.06 3.20 43.97
CA ALA A 296 -7.38 4.63 43.79
C ALA A 296 -7.27 5.09 42.32
N SER A 297 -6.33 4.51 41.56
CA SER A 297 -6.16 4.73 40.11
C SER A 297 -7.47 4.58 39.33
N ALA A 298 -8.29 3.56 39.63
CA ALA A 298 -9.53 3.26 38.92
C ALA A 298 -10.56 4.42 39.00
N PHE A 299 -10.63 5.08 40.15
CA PHE A 299 -11.54 6.21 40.38
C PHE A 299 -10.99 7.52 39.81
N LEU A 300 -9.67 7.74 39.90
CA LEU A 300 -9.02 8.88 39.24
C LEU A 300 -9.18 8.82 37.72
N ASN A 301 -9.03 7.63 37.14
CA ASN A 301 -9.22 7.40 35.71
C ASN A 301 -10.65 7.71 35.28
N LEU A 302 -11.64 7.34 36.10
CA LEU A 302 -13.05 7.69 35.85
C LEU A 302 -13.29 9.21 35.89
N GLU A 303 -12.72 9.90 36.87
CA GLU A 303 -12.81 11.36 37.00
C GLU A 303 -12.14 12.05 35.80
N ALA A 304 -10.95 11.60 35.41
CA ALA A 304 -10.23 12.12 34.25
C ALA A 304 -10.99 11.88 32.93
N ALA A 305 -11.56 10.69 32.73
CA ALA A 305 -12.32 10.35 31.55
C ALA A 305 -13.64 11.15 31.44
N THR A 306 -14.23 11.53 32.57
CA THR A 306 -15.50 12.29 32.63
C THR A 306 -15.31 13.80 32.73
N ALA A 307 -14.07 14.31 32.80
CA ALA A 307 -13.79 15.74 32.94
C ALA A 307 -14.40 16.61 31.82
N GLN A 308 -14.49 16.06 30.60
CA GLN A 308 -15.17 16.69 29.45
C GLN A 308 -16.54 16.07 29.14
N GLY A 309 -16.99 15.13 29.97
CA GLY A 309 -18.29 14.47 29.84
C GLY A 309 -19.46 15.35 30.26
N ASP A 310 -20.67 14.83 30.06
CA ASP A 310 -21.89 15.51 30.48
C ASP A 310 -22.02 15.59 32.02
N ARG A 311 -23.01 16.36 32.49
CA ARG A 311 -23.24 16.57 33.93
C ARG A 311 -23.56 15.26 34.67
N ALA A 312 -24.19 14.29 34.02
CA ALA A 312 -24.55 13.01 34.63
C ALA A 312 -23.31 12.13 34.83
N GLN A 313 -22.42 12.06 33.84
CA GLN A 313 -21.15 11.36 33.91
C GLN A 313 -20.24 11.93 35.00
N LYS A 314 -20.16 13.26 35.11
CA LYS A 314 -19.41 13.94 36.18
C LYS A 314 -19.98 13.63 37.57
N LEU A 315 -21.30 13.64 37.70
CA LEU A 315 -21.98 13.29 38.95
C LEU A 315 -21.71 11.84 39.36
N GLN A 316 -21.74 10.92 38.39
CA GLN A 316 -21.47 9.50 38.62
C GLN A 316 -20.02 9.29 39.06
N ALA A 317 -19.04 9.93 38.41
CA ALA A 317 -17.64 9.88 38.81
C ALA A 317 -17.42 10.43 40.23
N ALA A 318 -18.02 11.57 40.56
CA ALA A 318 -17.94 12.16 41.90
C ALA A 318 -18.57 11.24 42.97
N THR A 319 -19.68 10.59 42.64
CA THR A 319 -20.34 9.62 43.54
C THR A 319 -19.45 8.41 43.79
N MET A 320 -18.85 7.83 42.74
CA MET A 320 -17.93 6.69 42.87
C MET A 320 -16.67 7.05 43.68
N LYS A 321 -16.14 8.26 43.51
CA LYS A 321 -15.01 8.78 44.31
C LYS A 321 -15.38 8.91 45.80
N ASN A 322 -16.57 9.41 46.11
CA ASN A 322 -17.05 9.50 47.50
C ASN A 322 -17.30 8.11 48.11
N LEU A 323 -17.82 7.17 47.33
CA LEU A 323 -17.99 5.77 47.75
C LEU A 323 -16.64 5.09 48.01
N HIS A 324 -15.62 5.36 47.20
CA HIS A 324 -14.26 4.89 47.42
C HIS A 324 -13.70 5.37 48.76
N ALA A 325 -13.72 6.68 49.02
CA ALA A 325 -13.23 7.25 50.29
C ALA A 325 -13.99 6.68 51.51
N SER A 326 -15.31 6.55 51.39
CA SER A 326 -16.16 5.97 52.44
C SER A 326 -15.86 4.49 52.67
N SER A 327 -15.59 3.73 51.62
CA SER A 327 -15.26 2.31 51.70
C SER A 327 -13.89 2.08 52.33
N MET A 328 -12.87 2.87 51.96
CA MET A 328 -11.56 2.82 52.59
C MET A 328 -11.66 3.04 54.11
N LYS A 329 -12.41 4.07 54.52
CA LYS A 329 -12.62 4.36 55.95
C LYS A 329 -13.32 3.20 56.66
N ARG A 330 -14.41 2.67 56.08
CA ARG A 330 -15.14 1.55 56.66
C ARG A 330 -14.30 0.29 56.84
N ILE A 331 -13.45 -0.02 55.86
CA ILE A 331 -12.55 -1.18 55.91
C ILE A 331 -11.49 -0.97 56.99
N ALA A 332 -10.82 0.21 57.01
CA ALA A 332 -9.81 0.53 58.01
C ALA A 332 -10.39 0.48 59.45
N ASP A 333 -11.55 1.09 59.67
CA ASP A 333 -12.21 1.14 60.98
C ASP A 333 -12.62 -0.26 61.48
N ALA A 334 -13.07 -1.13 60.57
CA ALA A 334 -13.46 -2.51 60.88
C ALA A 334 -12.26 -3.45 61.06
N ALA A 335 -11.21 -3.28 60.26
CA ALA A 335 -9.99 -4.10 60.30
C ALA A 335 -9.27 -4.00 61.65
N VAL A 336 -9.26 -2.82 62.28
CA VAL A 336 -8.66 -2.60 63.62
C VAL A 336 -9.30 -3.51 64.68
N LYS A 337 -10.58 -3.86 64.54
CA LYS A 337 -11.34 -4.65 65.52
C LYS A 337 -11.50 -6.12 65.11
N ALA A 338 -11.06 -6.48 63.91
CA ALA A 338 -11.37 -7.75 63.28
C ALA A 338 -10.74 -8.98 63.97
N PHE A 339 -9.68 -8.78 64.77
CA PHE A 339 -9.03 -9.85 65.54
C PHE A 339 -9.71 -10.15 66.88
N GLU A 340 -10.57 -9.25 67.37
CA GLU A 340 -11.21 -9.33 68.68
C GLU A 340 -12.73 -9.53 68.58
N ASP A 341 -13.34 -9.16 67.45
CA ASP A 341 -14.78 -9.19 67.21
C ASP A 341 -15.13 -9.84 65.85
N GLU A 342 -15.80 -10.99 65.90
CA GLU A 342 -16.26 -11.74 64.71
C GLU A 342 -17.24 -10.91 63.85
N SER A 343 -18.04 -10.03 64.47
CA SER A 343 -18.94 -9.12 63.76
C SER A 343 -18.16 -8.06 62.97
N ALA A 344 -17.09 -7.51 63.57
CA ALA A 344 -16.19 -6.58 62.91
C ALA A 344 -15.43 -7.23 61.75
N LEU A 345 -14.99 -8.49 61.92
CA LEU A 345 -14.35 -9.30 60.87
C LEU A 345 -15.27 -9.47 59.65
N LYS A 346 -16.52 -9.91 59.87
CA LYS A 346 -17.52 -10.06 58.80
C LYS A 346 -17.84 -8.72 58.12
N THR A 347 -17.94 -7.65 58.90
CA THR A 347 -18.18 -6.30 58.39
C THR A 347 -17.04 -5.81 57.51
N CYS A 348 -15.79 -6.05 57.94
CA CYS A 348 -14.59 -5.74 57.17
C CYS A 348 -14.58 -6.52 55.84
N ALA A 349 -14.74 -7.84 55.88
CA ALA A 349 -14.76 -8.68 54.69
C ALA A 349 -15.86 -8.29 53.69
N ALA A 350 -17.08 -8.02 54.19
CA ALA A 350 -18.19 -7.55 53.36
C ALA A 350 -17.92 -6.17 52.75
N ALA A 351 -17.33 -5.25 53.51
CA ALA A 351 -16.92 -3.94 53.00
C ALA A 351 -15.83 -4.06 51.92
N SER A 352 -14.86 -4.95 52.08
CA SER A 352 -13.82 -5.24 51.09
C SER A 352 -14.40 -5.78 49.78
N ARG A 353 -15.30 -6.78 49.84
CA ARG A 353 -16.00 -7.32 48.65
C ARG A 353 -16.83 -6.24 47.95
N SER A 354 -17.57 -5.44 48.72
CA SER A 354 -18.38 -4.33 48.18
C SER A 354 -17.52 -3.25 47.54
N TRP A 355 -16.36 -2.93 48.12
CA TRP A 355 -15.45 -1.94 47.56
C TRP A 355 -14.84 -2.43 46.24
N MET A 356 -14.43 -3.69 46.17
CA MET A 356 -13.94 -4.30 44.93
C MET A 356 -14.99 -4.33 43.82
N ASN A 357 -16.27 -4.58 44.15
CA ASN A 357 -17.37 -4.38 43.19
C ASN A 357 -17.44 -2.95 42.66
N GLY A 358 -17.28 -1.95 43.54
CA GLY A 358 -17.22 -0.54 43.16
C GLY A 358 -16.01 -0.20 42.26
N VAL A 359 -14.84 -0.80 42.53
CA VAL A 359 -13.64 -0.67 41.69
C VAL A 359 -13.90 -1.23 40.28
N ARG A 360 -14.50 -2.43 40.17
CA ARG A 360 -14.89 -3.02 38.87
C ARG A 360 -15.85 -2.11 38.10
N GLN A 361 -16.86 -1.59 38.80
CA GLN A 361 -17.83 -0.68 38.20
C GLN A 361 -17.16 0.61 37.71
N ALA A 362 -16.22 1.17 38.48
CA ALA A 362 -15.46 2.35 38.05
C ALA A 362 -14.66 2.07 36.77
N VAL A 363 -13.91 0.97 36.71
CA VAL A 363 -13.15 0.56 35.52
C VAL A 363 -14.06 0.34 34.30
N SER A 364 -15.21 -0.30 34.50
CA SER A 364 -16.20 -0.53 33.44
C SER A 364 -16.78 0.77 32.90
N LEU A 365 -17.15 1.70 33.80
CA LEU A 365 -17.68 3.02 33.42
C LEU A 365 -16.63 3.85 32.68
N THR A 366 -15.37 3.84 33.14
CA THR A 366 -14.28 4.54 32.45
C THR A 366 -14.10 4.03 31.03
N THR A 367 -14.16 2.70 30.85
CA THR A 367 -14.08 2.05 29.52
C THR A 367 -15.23 2.53 28.61
N ALA A 368 -16.46 2.56 29.14
CA ALA A 368 -17.63 3.00 28.37
C ALA A 368 -17.58 4.48 28.00
N VAL A 369 -17.16 5.35 28.93
CA VAL A 369 -17.00 6.80 28.68
C VAL A 369 -15.94 7.06 27.62
N ILE A 370 -14.80 6.38 27.69
CA ILE A 370 -13.75 6.47 26.68
C ILE A 370 -14.25 6.03 25.30
N SER A 371 -14.96 4.90 25.23
CA SER A 371 -15.51 4.39 23.98
C SER A 371 -16.51 5.37 23.36
N ASN A 372 -17.45 5.88 24.16
CA ASN A 372 -18.43 6.87 23.71
C ASN A 372 -17.77 8.18 23.28
N SER A 373 -16.75 8.65 23.99
CA SER A 373 -15.98 9.85 23.63
C SER A 373 -15.27 9.69 22.29
N LYS A 374 -14.62 8.53 22.06
CA LYS A 374 -14.01 8.20 20.76
C LYS A 374 -15.05 8.20 19.63
N VAL A 375 -16.22 7.59 19.84
CA VAL A 375 -17.29 7.53 18.83
C VAL A 375 -17.87 8.91 18.54
N SER A 376 -18.11 9.73 19.57
CA SER A 376 -18.63 11.09 19.43
C SER A 376 -17.65 11.99 18.68
N LEU A 377 -16.38 11.96 19.08
CA LEU A 377 -15.31 12.70 18.41
C LEU A 377 -15.21 12.29 16.94
N GLU A 378 -15.24 10.99 16.66
CA GLU A 378 -15.15 10.48 15.30
C GLU A 378 -16.37 10.89 14.45
N THR A 379 -17.56 10.91 15.06
CA THR A 379 -18.80 11.37 14.41
C THR A 379 -18.71 12.84 14.05
N GLU A 380 -18.21 13.68 14.96
CA GLU A 380 -18.04 15.11 14.73
C GLU A 380 -17.00 15.39 13.64
N LEU A 381 -15.85 14.72 13.69
CA LEU A 381 -14.80 14.84 12.69
C LEU A 381 -15.25 14.35 11.30
N SER A 382 -16.03 13.28 11.24
CA SER A 382 -16.53 12.71 9.98
C SER A 382 -17.52 13.61 9.22
N ARG A 383 -17.99 14.70 9.83
CA ARG A 383 -18.77 15.73 9.12
C ARG A 383 -17.92 16.54 8.14
N ASN A 384 -16.59 16.54 8.30
CA ASN A 384 -15.66 17.18 7.38
C ASN A 384 -15.23 16.21 6.27
N ALA A 385 -15.48 16.57 5.00
CA ALA A 385 -15.16 15.72 3.84
C ALA A 385 -13.65 15.50 3.65
N GLU A 386 -12.82 16.51 3.97
CA GLU A 386 -11.36 16.42 3.95
C GLU A 386 -10.86 15.43 5.02
N TYR A 387 -11.48 15.45 6.20
CA TYR A 387 -11.20 14.47 7.26
C TYR A 387 -11.54 13.04 6.85
N ASN A 388 -12.64 12.81 6.13
CA ASN A 388 -13.00 11.47 5.65
C ASN A 388 -11.97 10.90 4.67
N GLN A 389 -11.46 11.72 3.75
CA GLN A 389 -10.39 11.32 2.84
C GLN A 389 -9.07 11.06 3.59
N TRP A 390 -8.73 11.94 4.53
CA TRP A 390 -7.57 11.77 5.40
C TRP A 390 -7.68 10.49 6.24
N LYS A 391 -8.83 10.22 6.86
CA LYS A 391 -9.09 9.05 7.70
C LYS A 391 -8.94 7.76 6.91
N ALA A 392 -9.52 7.67 5.71
CA ALA A 392 -9.39 6.48 4.87
C ALA A 392 -7.92 6.13 4.57
N GLN A 393 -7.06 7.15 4.40
CA GLN A 393 -5.63 6.98 4.16
C GLN A 393 -4.85 6.73 5.47
N TYR A 394 -5.20 7.41 6.56
CA TYR A 394 -4.61 7.20 7.89
C TYR A 394 -4.89 5.79 8.44
N THR A 395 -6.11 5.28 8.27
CA THR A 395 -6.47 3.90 8.62
C THR A 395 -5.61 2.90 7.86
N ARG A 396 -5.30 3.14 6.57
CA ARG A 396 -4.37 2.29 5.82
C ARG A 396 -2.98 2.28 6.46
N ILE A 397 -2.45 3.46 6.82
CA ILE A 397 -1.15 3.58 7.49
C ILE A 397 -1.13 2.88 8.86
N GLU A 398 -2.17 3.00 9.67
CA GLU A 398 -2.23 2.32 10.97
C GLU A 398 -2.32 0.79 10.80
N VAL A 399 -3.07 0.30 9.81
CA VAL A 399 -3.08 -1.12 9.43
C VAL A 399 -1.68 -1.57 8.98
N GLU A 400 -0.96 -0.75 8.20
CA GLU A 400 0.43 -1.02 7.80
C GLU A 400 1.37 -1.04 9.01
N LYS A 401 1.27 -0.10 9.96
CA LYS A 401 2.09 -0.10 11.18
C LYS A 401 1.85 -1.33 12.04
N VAL A 402 0.60 -1.75 12.21
CA VAL A 402 0.27 -3.00 12.92
C VAL A 402 0.86 -4.21 12.19
N THR A 403 0.80 -4.21 10.85
CA THR A 403 1.42 -5.24 10.02
C THR A 403 2.93 -5.26 10.19
N ILE A 404 3.60 -4.09 10.21
CA ILE A 404 5.03 -3.95 10.46
C ILE A 404 5.40 -4.52 11.83
N LYS A 405 4.65 -4.21 12.89
CA LYS A 405 4.88 -4.78 14.24
C LYS A 405 4.71 -6.31 14.26
N ARG A 406 3.74 -6.84 13.52
CA ARG A 406 3.56 -8.30 13.37
C ARG A 406 4.71 -8.94 12.61
N VAL A 407 5.20 -8.29 11.55
CA VAL A 407 6.40 -8.70 10.81
C VAL A 407 7.63 -8.68 11.73
N GLU A 408 7.82 -7.61 12.50
CA GLU A 408 8.92 -7.49 13.46
C GLU A 408 8.89 -8.62 14.49
N LYS A 409 7.72 -8.88 15.10
CA LYS A 409 7.53 -9.99 16.03
C LYS A 409 7.82 -11.35 15.38
N ALA A 410 7.32 -11.58 14.17
CA ALA A 410 7.62 -12.80 13.41
C ALA A 410 9.13 -12.94 13.11
N MET A 411 9.81 -11.83 12.79
CA MET A 411 11.26 -11.78 12.56
C MET A 411 12.07 -12.00 13.83
N GLN A 412 11.59 -11.53 14.99
CA GLN A 412 12.17 -11.80 16.30
C GLN A 412 12.06 -13.28 16.66
N GLU A 413 10.90 -13.89 16.47
CA GLU A 413 10.72 -15.34 16.68
C GLU A 413 11.60 -16.17 15.74
N LEU A 414 11.78 -15.72 14.49
CA LEU A 414 12.67 -16.35 13.51
C LEU A 414 14.16 -16.29 13.86
N SER A 415 14.58 -15.26 14.60
CA SER A 415 15.97 -15.14 15.03
C SER A 415 16.32 -16.10 16.17
N LYS A 416 15.33 -16.75 16.79
CA LYS A 416 15.53 -17.81 17.77
C LYS A 416 15.92 -19.10 17.02
N ASP A 417 17.01 -19.73 17.45
CA ASP A 417 17.79 -20.80 16.78
C ASP A 417 17.03 -22.09 16.36
N THR A 418 15.71 -22.16 16.46
CA THR A 418 14.91 -23.36 16.14
C THR A 418 14.31 -23.36 14.73
N SER A 419 14.40 -22.27 13.97
CA SER A 419 13.91 -22.21 12.59
C SER A 419 15.01 -22.50 11.57
N ILE A 420 15.20 -23.78 11.23
CA ILE A 420 16.00 -24.18 10.06
C ILE A 420 15.19 -23.83 8.81
N ILE A 421 15.18 -22.54 8.45
CA ILE A 421 14.87 -22.15 7.08
C ILE A 421 16.03 -22.67 6.24
N ASP A 422 15.77 -23.43 5.18
CA ASP A 422 16.81 -23.83 4.23
C ASP A 422 17.32 -22.58 3.48
N ARG A 423 18.26 -21.87 4.12
CA ARG A 423 18.81 -20.57 3.67
C ARG A 423 19.45 -20.70 2.29
N SER A 424 20.07 -21.85 2.03
CA SER A 424 20.63 -22.24 0.75
C SER A 424 19.54 -22.30 -0.31
N GLU A 425 18.42 -22.95 -0.02
CA GLU A 425 17.30 -23.06 -0.96
C GLU A 425 16.66 -21.70 -1.25
N LEU A 426 16.38 -20.89 -0.22
CA LEU A 426 15.80 -19.55 -0.41
C LEU A 426 16.74 -18.62 -1.19
N ALA A 427 18.04 -18.63 -0.87
CA ALA A 427 19.05 -17.86 -1.60
C ALA A 427 19.18 -18.33 -3.05
N GLN A 428 19.19 -19.64 -3.30
CA GLN A 428 19.25 -20.22 -4.64
C GLN A 428 18.00 -19.88 -5.46
N ARG A 429 16.81 -19.96 -4.86
CA ARG A 429 15.55 -19.53 -5.47
C ARG A 429 15.59 -18.04 -5.80
N MET A 430 16.10 -17.19 -4.91
CA MET A 430 16.28 -15.75 -5.17
C MET A 430 17.25 -15.47 -6.33
N VAL A 431 18.35 -16.22 -6.44
CA VAL A 431 19.28 -16.12 -7.56
C VAL A 431 18.62 -16.55 -8.87
N ASN A 432 17.86 -17.64 -8.87
CA ASN A 432 17.12 -18.12 -10.04
C ASN A 432 16.05 -17.10 -10.49
N LEU A 433 15.33 -16.52 -9.53
CA LEU A 433 14.35 -15.45 -9.79
C LEU A 433 14.97 -14.23 -10.44
N LYS A 434 16.08 -13.79 -9.85
CA LYS A 434 16.83 -12.66 -10.34
C LYS A 434 17.38 -12.91 -11.75
N SER A 435 17.94 -14.09 -11.98
CA SER A 435 18.43 -14.50 -13.30
C SER A 435 17.29 -14.58 -14.33
N GLY A 436 16.11 -15.07 -13.93
CA GLY A 436 14.93 -15.12 -14.79
C GLY A 436 14.44 -13.73 -15.25
N LEU A 437 14.38 -12.75 -14.34
CA LEU A 437 13.84 -11.42 -14.65
C LEU A 437 14.88 -10.46 -15.25
N PHE A 438 16.11 -10.50 -14.72
CA PHE A 438 17.15 -9.51 -14.97
C PHE A 438 18.42 -10.11 -15.57
N GLY A 439 18.55 -11.43 -15.66
CA GLY A 439 19.74 -12.09 -16.17
C GLY A 439 19.79 -12.15 -17.68
N SER A 440 21.00 -12.04 -18.23
CA SER A 440 21.27 -12.29 -19.65
C SER A 440 21.05 -13.77 -19.94
N ARG A 441 20.23 -14.09 -20.95
CA ARG A 441 19.88 -15.47 -21.29
C ARG A 441 20.62 -15.92 -22.52
N SER A 442 21.90 -16.24 -22.36
CA SER A 442 22.55 -17.39 -22.99
C SER A 442 24.07 -17.30 -22.83
N ALA A 443 24.73 -18.45 -22.96
CA ALA A 443 26.14 -18.52 -23.31
C ALA A 443 26.45 -18.01 -24.74
N TRP A 444 25.43 -17.56 -25.51
CA TRP A 444 25.49 -17.26 -26.95
C TRP A 444 24.75 -15.98 -27.41
N GLY A 445 24.32 -15.10 -26.50
CA GLY A 445 23.86 -13.73 -26.79
C GLY A 445 22.45 -13.48 -27.37
N PHE A 446 21.52 -14.44 -27.44
CA PHE A 446 20.18 -14.19 -28.01
C PHE A 446 19.09 -13.93 -26.95
N GLY A 447 18.54 -12.71 -26.93
CA GLY A 447 17.33 -12.31 -26.18
C GLY A 447 17.58 -11.33 -25.03
N ALA A 448 16.85 -10.20 -25.02
CA ALA A 448 16.89 -9.23 -23.92
C ALA A 448 16.10 -9.76 -22.69
N PRO A 449 16.51 -9.44 -21.45
CA PRO A 449 15.73 -9.79 -20.26
C PRO A 449 14.30 -9.22 -20.33
N PRO A 450 13.28 -9.88 -19.75
CA PRO A 450 11.89 -9.39 -19.79
C PRO A 450 11.74 -7.97 -19.25
N VAL A 451 12.49 -7.65 -18.20
CA VAL A 451 12.56 -6.30 -17.63
C VAL A 451 13.06 -5.28 -18.67
N LYS A 452 14.10 -5.61 -19.44
CA LYS A 452 14.61 -4.76 -20.51
C LYS A 452 13.60 -4.63 -21.63
N ALA A 453 12.96 -5.72 -22.05
CA ALA A 453 11.94 -5.72 -23.09
C ALA A 453 10.74 -4.81 -22.72
N TRP A 454 10.33 -4.81 -21.44
CA TRP A 454 9.29 -3.91 -20.95
C TRP A 454 9.71 -2.44 -20.99
N ILE A 455 10.95 -2.14 -20.56
CA ILE A 455 11.52 -0.78 -20.61
C ILE A 455 11.57 -0.29 -22.06
N ASP A 456 12.06 -1.13 -22.98
CA ASP A 456 12.18 -0.79 -24.40
C ASP A 456 10.84 -0.53 -25.04
N HIS A 457 9.86 -1.41 -24.82
CA HIS A 457 8.52 -1.21 -25.34
C HIS A 457 7.90 0.10 -24.83
N THR A 458 7.99 0.37 -23.53
CA THR A 458 7.44 1.58 -22.93
C THR A 458 8.16 2.83 -23.45
N LYS A 459 9.46 2.74 -23.71
CA LYS A 459 10.24 3.79 -24.37
C LYS A 459 9.82 3.99 -25.83
N THR A 460 9.54 2.92 -26.58
CA THR A 460 8.99 3.01 -27.93
C THR A 460 7.63 3.71 -27.94
N MET A 461 6.75 3.40 -26.97
CA MET A 461 5.47 4.10 -26.82
C MET A 461 5.66 5.59 -26.53
N HIS A 462 6.64 5.95 -25.69
CA HIS A 462 7.03 7.36 -25.51
C HIS A 462 7.47 8.01 -26.83
N ASP A 463 8.35 7.36 -27.60
CA ASP A 463 8.86 7.92 -28.86
C ASP A 463 7.75 8.07 -29.92
N GLN A 464 6.81 7.11 -29.96
CA GLN A 464 5.62 7.19 -30.81
C GLN A 464 4.70 8.35 -30.40
N ALA A 465 4.44 8.51 -29.11
CA ALA A 465 3.63 9.61 -28.59
C ALA A 465 4.29 10.99 -28.83
N ILE A 466 5.62 11.10 -28.72
CA ILE A 466 6.34 12.32 -29.13
C ILE A 466 6.24 12.56 -30.63
N SER A 467 6.31 11.52 -31.45
CA SER A 467 6.15 11.65 -32.91
C SER A 467 4.74 12.13 -33.26
N ALA A 468 3.70 11.58 -32.60
CA ALA A 468 2.33 12.04 -32.71
C ALA A 468 2.18 13.50 -32.26
N PHE A 469 2.77 13.86 -31.12
CA PHE A 469 2.80 15.24 -30.64
C PHE A 469 3.40 16.20 -31.66
N VAL A 470 4.51 15.84 -32.30
CA VAL A 470 5.13 16.67 -33.36
C VAL A 470 4.19 16.84 -34.56
N THR A 471 3.50 15.77 -34.97
CA THR A 471 2.49 15.85 -36.05
C THR A 471 1.32 16.75 -35.65
N SER A 472 0.77 16.57 -34.45
CA SER A 472 -0.31 17.38 -33.90
C SER A 472 0.11 18.86 -33.79
N MET A 473 1.33 19.14 -33.34
CA MET A 473 1.91 20.48 -33.33
C MET A 473 2.05 21.08 -34.74
N SER A 474 2.39 20.27 -35.75
CA SER A 474 2.40 20.75 -37.13
C SER A 474 0.99 21.13 -37.60
N ALA A 475 -0.04 20.38 -37.21
CA ALA A 475 -1.43 20.72 -37.52
C ALA A 475 -1.85 22.03 -36.85
N VAL A 476 -1.53 22.22 -35.57
CA VAL A 476 -1.77 23.47 -34.84
C VAL A 476 -1.06 24.65 -35.51
N ARG A 477 0.22 24.50 -35.88
CA ARG A 477 1.00 25.54 -36.56
C ARG A 477 0.46 25.84 -37.96
N ASN A 478 0.01 24.84 -38.71
CA ASN A 478 -0.61 25.04 -40.02
C ASN A 478 -1.97 25.75 -39.90
N GLY A 479 -2.78 25.39 -38.91
CA GLY A 479 -4.03 26.08 -38.59
C GLY A 479 -3.77 27.55 -38.22
N SER A 480 -2.81 27.80 -37.33
CA SER A 480 -2.37 29.16 -37.00
C SER A 480 -1.84 29.91 -38.22
N TYR A 481 -1.03 29.28 -39.07
CA TYR A 481 -0.52 29.91 -40.30
C TYR A 481 -1.65 30.28 -41.26
N SER A 482 -2.69 29.46 -41.41
CA SER A 482 -3.85 29.75 -42.28
C SER A 482 -4.62 31.01 -41.87
N LEU A 483 -4.52 31.42 -40.60
CA LEU A 483 -5.13 32.64 -40.08
C LEU A 483 -4.26 33.90 -40.30
N THR A 484 -3.02 33.75 -40.78
CA THR A 484 -2.10 34.87 -41.05
C THR A 484 -2.34 35.50 -42.43
N LYS A 485 -1.76 36.69 -42.66
CA LYS A 485 -1.78 37.35 -43.97
C LYS A 485 -1.23 36.45 -45.08
N SER A 486 -0.08 35.80 -44.85
CA SER A 486 0.53 34.91 -45.85
C SER A 486 -0.29 33.62 -46.06
N GLY A 487 -0.88 33.06 -45.00
CA GLY A 487 -1.78 31.91 -45.11
C GLY A 487 -3.08 32.21 -45.88
N ARG A 488 -3.53 33.46 -45.84
CA ARG A 488 -4.65 33.99 -46.64
C ARG A 488 -4.22 34.51 -48.03
N ASN A 489 -2.99 34.24 -48.46
CA ASN A 489 -2.38 34.72 -49.72
C ASN A 489 -2.37 36.27 -49.89
N GLN A 490 -2.40 37.01 -48.79
CA GLN A 490 -2.30 38.48 -48.79
C GLN A 490 -0.83 38.96 -48.82
N ASP A 491 0.12 38.04 -48.91
CA ASP A 491 1.55 38.31 -49.14
C ASP A 491 1.90 38.45 -50.63
N VAL A 492 0.97 38.15 -51.54
CA VAL A 492 1.19 38.22 -52.98
C VAL A 492 1.06 39.67 -53.46
N ILE A 493 2.15 40.22 -54.00
CA ILE A 493 2.19 41.54 -54.60
C ILE A 493 2.27 41.40 -56.12
N ILE A 494 1.39 42.12 -56.82
CA ILE A 494 1.38 42.22 -58.28
C ILE A 494 2.18 43.48 -58.64
N THR A 495 3.32 43.29 -59.32
CA THR A 495 4.12 44.42 -59.82
C THR A 495 3.39 45.14 -60.96
N PRO A 496 3.71 46.42 -61.23
CA PRO A 496 3.17 47.13 -62.40
C PRO A 496 3.44 46.43 -63.75
N ALA A 497 4.47 45.57 -63.81
CA ALA A 497 4.82 44.77 -64.99
C ALA A 497 4.12 43.40 -65.05
N GLY A 498 3.19 43.10 -64.14
CA GLY A 498 2.41 41.87 -64.13
C GLY A 498 3.09 40.65 -63.49
N TYR A 499 4.31 40.80 -62.95
CA TYR A 499 4.97 39.73 -62.19
C TYR A 499 4.39 39.60 -60.79
N TYR A 500 4.26 38.36 -60.33
CA TYR A 500 3.89 38.00 -58.97
C TYR A 500 5.15 37.73 -58.15
N TYR A 501 5.25 38.36 -56.97
CA TYR A 501 6.20 37.93 -55.94
C TYR A 501 5.51 37.92 -54.59
N ARG A 502 6.02 37.08 -53.67
CA ARG A 502 5.54 37.05 -52.29
C ARG A 502 6.42 37.93 -51.41
N ASP A 503 5.81 38.74 -50.56
CA ASP A 503 6.54 39.63 -49.65
C ASP A 503 7.29 38.81 -48.57
N PRO A 504 8.63 38.77 -48.59
CA PRO A 504 9.40 37.97 -47.64
C PRO A 504 9.26 38.45 -46.19
N LYS A 505 8.93 39.72 -45.95
CA LYS A 505 8.69 40.24 -44.59
C LYS A 505 7.38 39.68 -44.03
N ILE A 506 6.31 39.69 -44.82
CA ILE A 506 5.00 39.15 -44.43
C ILE A 506 5.09 37.63 -44.22
N GLN A 507 5.86 36.92 -45.07
CA GLN A 507 6.12 35.50 -44.89
C GLN A 507 6.84 35.18 -43.59
N MET A 508 7.92 35.92 -43.29
CA MET A 508 8.71 35.74 -42.08
C MET A 508 7.89 36.05 -40.82
N GLU A 509 7.09 37.12 -40.84
CA GLU A 509 6.18 37.49 -39.76
C GLU A 509 5.09 36.42 -39.56
N SER A 510 4.46 35.97 -40.64
CA SER A 510 3.45 34.90 -40.60
C SER A 510 4.05 33.59 -40.07
N GLY A 511 5.27 33.25 -40.45
CA GLY A 511 6.00 32.10 -39.91
C GLY A 511 6.41 32.26 -38.44
N LYS A 512 6.60 33.49 -37.95
CA LYS A 512 6.80 33.77 -36.52
C LYS A 512 5.49 33.60 -35.75
N ILE A 513 4.40 34.20 -36.23
CA ILE A 513 3.06 34.08 -35.66
C ILE A 513 2.66 32.60 -35.56
N ALA A 514 2.84 31.83 -36.63
CA ALA A 514 2.53 30.41 -36.66
C ALA A 514 3.37 29.57 -35.68
N ARG A 515 4.62 29.94 -35.43
CA ARG A 515 5.48 29.24 -34.46
C ARG A 515 5.12 29.59 -33.02
N GLU A 516 4.81 30.85 -32.76
CA GLU A 516 4.46 31.38 -31.43
C GLU A 516 2.96 31.24 -31.10
N LEU A 517 2.16 30.80 -32.07
CA LEU A 517 0.70 30.69 -32.01
C LEU A 517 0.01 32.00 -31.59
N SER A 518 0.64 33.15 -31.88
CA SER A 518 0.23 34.44 -31.30
C SER A 518 -1.14 34.94 -31.79
N ASN A 519 -1.62 34.43 -32.92
CA ASN A 519 -2.96 34.72 -33.46
C ASN A 519 -4.05 33.74 -32.99
N LEU A 520 -3.70 32.72 -32.19
CA LEU A 520 -4.70 31.88 -31.54
C LEU A 520 -5.23 32.62 -30.31
N THR A 521 -6.23 33.47 -30.51
CA THR A 521 -6.90 34.28 -29.49
C THR A 521 -8.41 34.29 -29.73
N LEU A 522 -9.20 34.61 -28.70
CA LEU A 522 -10.66 34.73 -28.84
C LEU A 522 -11.11 35.86 -29.79
N GLN A 523 -10.21 36.78 -30.15
CA GLN A 523 -10.49 37.82 -31.13
C GLN A 523 -10.49 37.28 -32.57
N GLU A 524 -9.51 36.44 -32.91
CA GLU A 524 -9.40 35.81 -34.25
C GLU A 524 -10.23 34.53 -34.34
N LEU A 525 -10.45 33.85 -33.22
CA LEU A 525 -11.22 32.62 -33.09
C LEU A 525 -12.32 32.80 -32.03
N PRO A 526 -13.45 33.45 -32.37
CA PRO A 526 -14.53 33.69 -31.42
C PRO A 526 -15.07 32.39 -30.81
N MET A 527 -15.49 32.47 -29.55
CA MET A 527 -16.07 31.34 -28.84
C MET A 527 -17.32 30.81 -29.56
N GLY A 528 -17.39 29.49 -29.73
CA GLY A 528 -18.47 28.81 -30.46
C GLY A 528 -18.34 28.88 -31.98
N SER A 529 -17.28 29.47 -32.52
CA SER A 529 -16.99 29.40 -33.96
C SER A 529 -16.45 28.03 -34.33
N ARG A 530 -16.73 27.58 -35.56
CA ARG A 530 -16.25 26.29 -36.08
C ARG A 530 -14.72 26.24 -36.11
N GLU A 531 -14.09 27.38 -36.40
CA GLU A 531 -12.64 27.54 -36.43
C GLU A 531 -12.04 27.41 -35.03
N GLN A 532 -12.70 27.94 -34.00
CA GLN A 532 -12.30 27.76 -32.61
C GLN A 532 -12.44 26.29 -32.20
N GLU A 533 -13.56 25.63 -32.50
CA GLU A 533 -13.75 24.20 -32.19
C GLU A 533 -12.68 23.32 -32.83
N LEU A 534 -12.40 23.53 -34.13
CA LEU A 534 -11.38 22.76 -34.84
C LEU A 534 -9.98 23.01 -34.26
N MET A 535 -9.65 24.26 -33.90
CA MET A 535 -8.39 24.59 -33.27
C MET A 535 -8.28 23.96 -31.87
N CYS A 536 -9.35 23.97 -31.09
CA CYS A 536 -9.42 23.27 -29.80
C CYS A 536 -9.14 21.78 -29.97
N GLN A 537 -9.75 21.11 -30.96
CA GLN A 537 -9.45 19.70 -31.25
C GLN A 537 -7.97 19.44 -31.56
N TYR A 538 -7.33 20.30 -32.35
CA TYR A 538 -5.90 20.16 -32.64
C TYR A 538 -5.01 20.38 -31.41
N LEU A 539 -5.32 21.38 -30.59
CA LEU A 539 -4.60 21.66 -29.36
C LEU A 539 -4.80 20.54 -28.32
N GLU A 540 -6.02 20.02 -28.20
CA GLU A 540 -6.36 18.90 -27.32
C GLU A 540 -5.63 17.62 -27.74
N SER A 541 -5.61 17.29 -29.03
CA SER A 541 -4.86 16.15 -29.56
C SER A 541 -3.37 16.28 -29.25
N ALA A 542 -2.77 17.45 -29.50
CA ALA A 542 -1.38 17.70 -29.17
C ALA A 542 -1.11 17.55 -27.66
N TRP A 543 -2.00 18.06 -26.82
CA TRP A 543 -1.87 17.94 -25.37
C TRP A 543 -1.98 16.50 -24.86
N LEU A 544 -2.88 15.70 -25.45
CA LEU A 544 -3.04 14.28 -25.15
C LEU A 544 -1.79 13.49 -25.55
N ASP A 545 -1.25 13.72 -26.75
CA ASP A 545 -0.03 13.05 -27.22
C ASP A 545 1.17 13.39 -26.34
N TRP A 546 1.35 14.67 -25.98
CA TRP A 546 2.39 15.11 -25.05
C TRP A 546 2.23 14.43 -23.68
N SER A 547 1.01 14.42 -23.15
CA SER A 547 0.75 13.84 -21.84
C SER A 547 1.00 12.34 -21.81
N ALA A 548 0.55 11.61 -22.83
CA ALA A 548 0.84 10.18 -22.99
C ALA A 548 2.36 9.91 -23.06
N ALA A 549 3.11 10.75 -23.78
CA ALA A 549 4.56 10.65 -23.84
C ALA A 549 5.19 10.79 -22.45
N ILE A 550 4.75 11.78 -21.65
CA ILE A 550 5.26 11.97 -20.28
C ILE A 550 4.83 10.82 -19.36
N ASP A 551 3.61 10.31 -19.49
CA ASP A 551 3.10 9.15 -18.75
C ASP A 551 3.96 7.90 -18.98
N HIS A 552 4.29 7.59 -20.24
CA HIS A 552 5.18 6.47 -20.57
C HIS A 552 6.58 6.66 -19.99
N LEU A 553 7.12 7.87 -20.07
CA LEU A 553 8.44 8.17 -19.50
C LEU A 553 8.45 8.07 -17.97
N GLY A 554 7.40 8.57 -17.33
CA GLY A 554 7.17 8.47 -15.89
C GLY A 554 7.00 7.02 -15.43
N ALA A 555 6.34 6.18 -16.23
CA ALA A 555 6.22 4.75 -15.97
C ALA A 555 7.59 4.04 -15.99
N VAL A 556 8.47 4.36 -16.95
CA VAL A 556 9.85 3.84 -16.97
C VAL A 556 10.63 4.31 -15.74
N GLN A 557 10.53 5.59 -15.37
CA GLN A 557 11.21 6.13 -14.18
C GLN A 557 10.74 5.43 -12.92
N PHE A 558 9.43 5.32 -12.70
CA PHE A 558 8.87 4.63 -11.54
C PHE A 558 9.30 3.17 -11.49
N PHE A 559 9.27 2.48 -12.63
CA PHE A 559 9.70 1.09 -12.71
C PHE A 559 11.18 0.93 -12.34
N CYS A 560 12.04 1.83 -12.84
CA CYS A 560 13.45 1.86 -12.51
C CYS A 560 13.69 2.18 -11.03
N ASP A 561 12.97 3.14 -10.44
CA ASP A 561 13.06 3.47 -9.02
C ASP A 561 12.60 2.31 -8.14
N MET A 562 11.59 1.55 -8.57
CA MET A 562 11.09 0.37 -7.87
C MET A 562 12.15 -0.74 -7.80
N ILE A 563 12.89 -0.97 -8.89
CA ILE A 563 13.93 -2.02 -8.94
C ILE A 563 15.29 -1.56 -8.45
N ASP A 564 15.54 -0.25 -8.35
CA ASP A 564 16.84 0.31 -7.94
C ASP A 564 17.43 -0.35 -6.68
N PRO A 565 16.65 -0.57 -5.59
CA PRO A 565 17.18 -1.19 -4.37
C PRO A 565 17.69 -2.62 -4.54
N VAL A 566 17.30 -3.31 -5.62
CA VAL A 566 17.69 -4.69 -5.91
C VAL A 566 18.63 -4.80 -7.11
N LEU A 567 18.89 -3.69 -7.82
CA LEU A 567 19.84 -3.64 -8.93
C LEU A 567 21.27 -3.87 -8.44
N ASP A 568 21.96 -4.88 -8.97
CA ASP A 568 23.37 -5.13 -8.69
C ASP A 568 24.14 -5.59 -9.94
N VAL A 569 25.47 -5.69 -9.77
CA VAL A 569 26.43 -6.01 -10.85
C VAL A 569 26.26 -7.39 -11.49
N LYS A 570 25.46 -8.29 -10.91
CA LYS A 570 25.18 -9.63 -11.46
C LYS A 570 23.93 -9.66 -12.36
N MET A 571 23.25 -8.51 -12.53
CA MET A 571 22.16 -8.35 -13.49
C MET A 571 22.71 -7.98 -14.87
N ASP A 572 21.87 -8.14 -15.90
CA ASP A 572 22.21 -7.75 -17.26
C ASP A 572 22.54 -6.25 -17.34
N LYS A 573 23.70 -5.96 -17.96
CA LYS A 573 24.23 -4.59 -18.06
C LYS A 573 23.27 -3.64 -18.79
N ALA A 574 22.46 -4.15 -19.71
CA ALA A 574 21.49 -3.33 -20.43
C ALA A 574 20.35 -2.86 -19.52
N VAL A 575 19.93 -3.67 -18.53
CA VAL A 575 18.96 -3.24 -17.50
C VAL A 575 19.57 -2.16 -16.61
N LEU A 576 20.78 -2.41 -16.11
CA LEU A 576 21.51 -1.45 -15.27
C LEU A 576 21.71 -0.10 -15.98
N THR A 577 22.16 -0.15 -17.23
CA THR A 577 22.37 1.05 -18.06
C THR A 577 21.05 1.77 -18.34
N SER A 578 19.96 1.04 -18.54
CA SER A 578 18.65 1.66 -18.82
C SER A 578 18.11 2.44 -17.63
N CYS A 579 18.29 1.93 -16.41
CA CYS A 579 17.76 2.55 -15.19
C CYS A 579 18.73 3.53 -14.52
N ARG A 580 19.99 3.15 -14.30
CA ARG A 580 21.00 3.97 -13.61
C ARG A 580 21.91 4.75 -14.56
N GLY A 581 21.96 4.38 -15.84
CA GLY A 581 23.04 4.81 -16.71
C GLY A 581 24.35 4.09 -16.39
N ASN A 582 25.46 4.69 -16.78
CA ASN A 582 26.80 4.20 -16.48
C ASN A 582 27.66 5.34 -15.94
N THR A 583 27.88 5.34 -14.63
CA THR A 583 28.69 6.30 -13.89
C THR A 583 30.02 5.67 -13.51
N GLN A 584 31.12 6.31 -13.88
CA GLN A 584 32.45 5.95 -13.40
C GLN A 584 32.58 6.25 -11.90
N LEU A 585 33.54 5.60 -11.24
CA LEU A 585 33.86 5.82 -9.82
C LEU A 585 34.23 7.28 -9.49
N ASN A 586 34.67 8.06 -10.48
CA ASN A 586 34.95 9.49 -10.37
C ASN A 586 33.68 10.39 -10.49
N GLY A 587 32.49 9.79 -10.56
CA GLY A 587 31.21 10.48 -10.71
C GLY A 587 30.86 10.91 -12.14
N THR A 588 31.73 10.68 -13.13
CA THR A 588 31.44 11.04 -14.52
C THR A 588 30.47 10.03 -15.16
N THR A 589 29.35 10.53 -15.68
CA THR A 589 28.34 9.70 -16.35
C THR A 589 28.70 9.54 -17.82
N PHE A 590 29.11 8.35 -18.25
CA PHE A 590 29.44 8.05 -19.64
C PHE A 590 28.19 7.68 -20.46
N SER A 591 27.17 7.11 -19.82
CA SER A 591 25.88 6.83 -20.45
C SER A 591 24.76 7.26 -19.52
N LYS A 592 23.87 8.14 -19.99
CA LYS A 592 22.67 8.54 -19.23
C LYS A 592 21.66 7.39 -19.22
N SER A 593 20.83 7.31 -18.18
CA SER A 593 19.69 6.39 -18.17
C SER A 593 18.73 6.69 -19.33
N VAL A 594 17.88 5.73 -19.71
CA VAL A 594 16.88 5.93 -20.77
C VAL A 594 15.98 7.14 -20.47
N VAL A 595 15.62 7.32 -19.19
CA VAL A 595 14.80 8.46 -18.77
C VAL A 595 15.51 9.78 -18.95
N LEU A 596 16.76 9.88 -18.47
CA LEU A 596 17.55 11.12 -18.60
C LEU A 596 17.86 11.45 -20.06
N GLN A 597 18.13 10.44 -20.90
CA GLN A 597 18.31 10.65 -22.34
C GLN A 597 17.04 11.21 -23.00
N ALA A 598 15.87 10.66 -22.67
CA ALA A 598 14.60 11.16 -23.19
C ALA A 598 14.33 12.60 -22.73
N GLN A 599 14.51 12.90 -21.44
CA GLN A 599 14.34 14.23 -20.88
C GLN A 599 15.24 15.27 -21.57
N ASP A 600 16.51 14.94 -21.80
CA ASP A 600 17.44 15.76 -22.57
C ASP A 600 16.91 16.05 -23.98
N VAL A 601 16.36 15.05 -24.67
CA VAL A 601 15.77 15.22 -26.00
C VAL A 601 14.57 16.16 -25.95
N LEU A 602 13.66 15.99 -24.97
CA LEU A 602 12.48 16.85 -24.81
C LEU A 602 12.85 18.33 -24.60
N VAL A 603 13.92 18.58 -23.84
CA VAL A 603 14.43 19.94 -23.60
C VAL A 603 15.16 20.48 -24.84
N ARG A 604 16.14 19.72 -25.36
CA ARG A 604 16.99 20.15 -26.47
C ARG A 604 16.21 20.39 -27.76
N LYS A 605 15.17 19.59 -28.04
CA LYS A 605 14.30 19.75 -29.21
C LYS A 605 13.19 20.79 -29.01
N GLY A 606 13.05 21.35 -27.81
CA GLY A 606 12.04 22.37 -27.52
C GLY A 606 10.62 21.84 -27.30
N TYR A 607 10.41 20.52 -27.29
CA TYR A 607 9.07 19.91 -27.12
C TYR A 607 8.40 20.33 -25.81
N LYS A 608 9.18 20.50 -24.74
CA LYS A 608 8.67 21.00 -23.46
C LYS A 608 8.11 22.43 -23.58
N ASN A 609 8.74 23.28 -24.38
CA ASN A 609 8.28 24.65 -24.60
C ASN A 609 7.04 24.66 -25.49
N ASP A 610 7.01 23.82 -26.52
CA ASP A 610 5.85 23.64 -27.39
C ASP A 610 4.63 23.14 -26.59
N ALA A 611 4.81 22.19 -25.67
CA ALA A 611 3.73 21.70 -24.81
C ALA A 611 3.22 22.78 -23.85
N ALA A 612 4.11 23.59 -23.27
CA ALA A 612 3.72 24.73 -22.44
C ALA A 612 2.93 25.77 -23.25
N LEU A 613 3.30 25.98 -24.51
CA LEU A 613 2.57 26.86 -25.42
C LEU A 613 1.18 26.30 -25.74
N VAL A 614 1.05 25.00 -26.01
CA VAL A 614 -0.26 24.34 -26.22
C VAL A 614 -1.16 24.53 -25.01
N LYS A 615 -0.66 24.24 -23.79
CA LYS A 615 -1.44 24.43 -22.56
C LYS A 615 -1.95 25.86 -22.42
N LYS A 616 -1.05 26.83 -22.59
CA LYS A 616 -1.39 28.26 -22.55
C LYS A 616 -2.49 28.60 -23.57
N LYS A 617 -2.45 28.02 -24.78
CA LYS A 617 -3.43 28.28 -25.83
C LYS A 617 -4.77 27.58 -25.62
N LEU A 618 -4.78 26.38 -25.02
CA LEU A 618 -6.01 25.75 -24.55
C LEU A 618 -6.73 26.67 -23.54
N ASP A 619 -5.99 27.21 -22.57
CA ASP A 619 -6.53 28.12 -21.56
C ASP A 619 -7.03 29.44 -22.17
N GLU A 620 -6.24 30.07 -23.04
CA GLU A 620 -6.60 31.34 -23.71
C GLU A 620 -7.83 31.22 -24.63
N LEU A 621 -7.98 30.08 -25.32
CA LEU A 621 -9.13 29.80 -26.18
C LEU A 621 -10.32 29.18 -25.42
N GLN A 622 -10.18 28.95 -24.12
CA GLN A 622 -11.19 28.29 -23.27
C GLN A 622 -11.63 26.93 -23.81
N CYS A 623 -10.69 26.18 -24.38
CA CYS A 623 -10.93 24.81 -24.83
C CYS A 623 -11.10 23.88 -23.61
N PRO A 624 -11.94 22.85 -23.70
CA PRO A 624 -12.06 21.87 -22.61
C PRO A 624 -10.71 21.16 -22.41
N MET A 625 -10.18 21.24 -21.19
CA MET A 625 -8.94 20.53 -20.88
C MET A 625 -9.22 19.03 -20.81
N PRO A 626 -8.54 18.18 -21.61
CA PRO A 626 -8.75 16.75 -21.57
C PRO A 626 -8.47 16.22 -20.16
N ALA A 627 -9.27 15.26 -19.71
CA ALA A 627 -9.02 14.56 -18.46
C ALA A 627 -7.73 13.72 -18.58
N VAL A 628 -6.61 14.31 -18.19
CA VAL A 628 -5.31 13.65 -18.22
C VAL A 628 -5.07 12.89 -16.92
N SER A 629 -4.38 11.74 -16.99
CA SER A 629 -3.84 11.10 -15.80
C SER A 629 -2.90 12.09 -15.07
N VAL A 630 -3.04 12.18 -13.75
CA VAL A 630 -2.76 13.35 -12.91
C VAL A 630 -1.26 13.68 -12.76
N MET A 631 -0.62 14.24 -13.80
CA MET A 631 0.77 14.73 -13.76
C MET A 631 0.97 16.22 -14.07
N ASN A 632 -0.09 16.98 -14.38
CA ASN A 632 0.03 18.35 -14.91
C ASN A 632 -0.40 19.48 -13.94
N GLN A 633 -0.21 19.32 -12.62
CA GLN A 633 -0.16 20.45 -11.68
C GLN A 633 1.29 20.86 -11.39
#